data_AF-A0A3P7E2E6-F1
#
_entry.id   AF-A0A3P7E2E6-F1
#
_cell.length_a   1.000
_cell.length_b   1.000
_cell.length_c   1.000
_cell.angle_alpha   90.00
_cell.angle_beta   90.00
_cell.angle_gamma   90.00
#
_symmetry.space_group_name_H-M   'P 1'
#
loop_
_entity.id
_entity.type
_entity.pdbx_description
1 polymer ?
#
loop_
_entity_poly.entity_id
_entity_poly.type
_entity_poly.pdbx_seq_one_letter_code
_entity_poly.pdbx_strand_id
1 'polypeptide(L)'
;MNDMKSSIYFTPSPITTDELAGAEKIREIIDDIPDLFNTTFYLARWWRAYNGDLERIKRNMKDLFNHRRALGYDNIETDLLQTKLEITKKTFERFCISKIALYRKMNNVCVFFQRMVTNDIDEITRVVPLSYVLHSYFIMQEAFTRAQLEAEKSTGKPAAVVSILDLSEINTAALLNPLSVSAQFVRLIVKIWADYFVEVVKIFQDIIICY
;
A
#
# COMPACT_ATOMS: atom_id res chain seq x y z
N MET A 1 -8.59 40.54 3.44
CA MET A 1 -7.15 40.25 3.34
C MET A 1 -6.88 38.91 4.03
N ASN A 2 -7.11 37.84 3.28
CA ASN A 2 -6.69 36.45 3.46
C ASN A 2 -7.63 35.69 2.54
N ASP A 3 -7.29 35.69 1.25
CA ASP A 3 -7.67 34.56 0.41
C ASP A 3 -7.15 33.35 1.15
N MET A 4 -8.08 32.66 1.80
CA MET A 4 -7.87 31.37 2.41
C MET A 4 -7.34 30.52 1.28
N LYS A 5 -6.00 30.43 1.17
CA LYS A 5 -5.28 29.61 0.19
C LYS A 5 -6.10 28.35 0.11
N SER A 6 -6.75 28.12 -1.03
CA SER A 6 -7.58 26.95 -1.22
C SER A 6 -6.67 25.80 -0.83
N SER A 7 -6.89 25.24 0.37
CA SER A 7 -6.12 24.12 0.84
C SER A 7 -6.30 23.12 -0.27
N ILE A 8 -5.23 22.84 -1.01
CA ILE A 8 -5.27 21.90 -2.13
C ILE A 8 -5.47 20.55 -1.44
N TYR A 9 -6.73 20.26 -1.13
CA TYR A 9 -7.09 19.00 -0.53
C TYR A 9 -6.80 17.97 -1.58
N PHE A 10 -6.04 16.97 -1.18
CA PHE A 10 -5.82 15.81 -2.02
C PHE A 10 -7.18 15.23 -2.41
N THR A 11 -7.39 15.02 -3.71
CA THR A 11 -8.59 14.40 -4.24
C THR A 11 -8.20 13.20 -5.08
N PRO A 12 -9.02 12.14 -5.09
CA PRO A 12 -8.77 11.00 -5.96
C PRO A 12 -8.72 11.43 -7.43
N SER A 13 -7.78 10.87 -8.19
CA SER A 13 -7.76 11.09 -9.64
C SER A 13 -9.03 10.52 -10.26
N PRO A 14 -9.73 11.28 -11.13
CA PRO A 14 -10.92 10.77 -11.82
C PRO A 14 -10.56 9.54 -12.65
N ILE A 15 -11.50 8.61 -12.80
CA ILE A 15 -11.35 7.44 -13.67
C ILE A 15 -11.81 7.82 -15.08
N THR A 16 -11.02 7.50 -16.10
CA THR A 16 -11.29 7.82 -17.50
C THR A 16 -12.12 6.73 -18.17
N THR A 17 -12.74 7.04 -19.32
CA THR A 17 -13.50 6.04 -20.10
C THR A 17 -12.62 4.90 -20.59
N ASP A 18 -11.36 5.15 -20.93
CA ASP A 18 -10.39 4.12 -21.31
C ASP A 18 -10.12 3.15 -20.16
N GLU A 19 -9.96 3.67 -18.94
CA GLU A 19 -9.74 2.85 -17.74
C GLU A 19 -10.98 2.03 -17.36
N LEU A 20 -12.19 2.55 -17.60
CA LEU A 20 -13.42 1.78 -17.44
C LEU A 20 -13.48 0.62 -18.44
N ALA A 21 -13.16 0.86 -19.71
CA ALA A 21 -13.08 -0.20 -20.72
C ALA A 21 -11.96 -1.20 -20.39
N GLY A 22 -10.84 -0.72 -19.86
CA GLY A 22 -9.73 -1.52 -19.36
C GLY A 22 -10.12 -2.44 -18.21
N ALA A 23 -10.95 -1.96 -17.28
CA ALA A 23 -11.49 -2.77 -16.19
C ALA A 23 -12.28 -3.98 -16.71
N GLU A 24 -13.10 -3.80 -17.75
CA GLU A 24 -13.85 -4.92 -18.36
C GLU A 24 -12.91 -5.93 -19.02
N LYS A 25 -11.89 -5.47 -19.77
CA LYS A 25 -10.88 -6.37 -20.36
C LYS A 25 -10.16 -7.21 -19.30
N ILE A 26 -9.86 -6.63 -18.14
CA ILE A 26 -9.23 -7.37 -17.04
C ILE A 26 -10.16 -8.47 -16.52
N ARG A 27 -11.47 -8.20 -16.38
CA ARG A 27 -12.46 -9.21 -15.98
C ARG A 27 -12.59 -10.35 -16.98
N GLU A 28 -12.46 -10.06 -18.27
CA GLU A 28 -12.55 -11.06 -19.34
C GLU A 28 -11.37 -12.06 -19.34
N ILE A 29 -10.18 -11.64 -18.87
CA ILE A 29 -8.95 -12.44 -18.99
C ILE A 29 -8.46 -13.07 -17.67
N ILE A 30 -9.06 -12.70 -16.53
CA ILE A 30 -8.73 -13.19 -15.19
C ILE A 30 -10.00 -13.76 -14.53
N ASP A 31 -10.09 -15.09 -14.45
CA ASP A 31 -11.29 -15.78 -13.98
C ASP A 31 -11.46 -15.79 -12.44
N ASP A 32 -10.38 -15.60 -11.67
CA ASP A 32 -10.33 -15.83 -10.22
C ASP A 32 -10.12 -14.57 -9.36
N ILE A 33 -10.64 -13.41 -9.81
CA ILE A 33 -10.61 -12.17 -9.03
C ILE A 33 -11.57 -12.29 -7.83
N PRO A 34 -11.12 -12.17 -6.57
CA PRO A 34 -12.02 -12.23 -5.42
C PRO A 34 -13.05 -11.10 -5.44
N ASP A 35 -14.29 -11.37 -5.04
CA ASP A 35 -15.42 -10.42 -5.11
C ASP A 35 -15.12 -9.05 -4.51
N LEU A 36 -14.40 -9.01 -3.38
CA LEU A 36 -14.00 -7.76 -2.73
C LEU A 36 -13.16 -6.86 -3.65
N PHE A 37 -12.34 -7.47 -4.51
CA PHE A 37 -11.43 -6.80 -5.43
C PHE A 37 -12.01 -6.70 -6.86
N ASN A 38 -13.11 -7.38 -7.16
CA ASN A 38 -13.76 -7.33 -8.47
C ASN A 38 -14.65 -6.09 -8.63
N THR A 39 -14.07 -4.90 -8.43
CA THR A 39 -14.78 -3.61 -8.57
C THR A 39 -14.24 -2.83 -9.75
N THR A 40 -15.10 -2.06 -10.43
CA THR A 40 -14.70 -1.29 -11.61
C THR A 40 -13.59 -0.29 -11.27
N PHE A 41 -13.68 0.37 -10.12
CA PHE A 41 -12.65 1.32 -9.70
C PHE A 41 -11.31 0.64 -9.42
N TYR A 42 -11.31 -0.52 -8.76
CA TYR A 42 -10.07 -1.24 -8.48
C TYR A 42 -9.38 -1.69 -9.77
N LEU A 43 -10.13 -2.35 -10.66
CA LEU A 43 -9.59 -2.84 -11.92
C LEU A 43 -9.17 -1.69 -12.86
N ALA A 44 -9.89 -0.57 -12.85
CA ALA A 44 -9.48 0.64 -13.57
C ALA A 44 -8.14 1.21 -13.05
N ARG A 45 -7.88 1.14 -11.73
CA ARG A 45 -6.57 1.53 -11.19
C ARG A 45 -5.47 0.56 -11.62
N TRP A 46 -5.74 -0.75 -11.70
CA TRP A 46 -4.81 -1.71 -12.27
C TRP A 46 -4.51 -1.40 -13.74
N TRP A 47 -5.54 -1.16 -14.55
CA TRP A 47 -5.36 -0.77 -15.95
C TRP A 47 -4.43 0.44 -16.09
N ARG A 48 -4.70 1.51 -15.31
CA ARG A 48 -3.87 2.71 -15.24
C ARG A 48 -2.43 2.39 -14.81
N ALA A 49 -2.25 1.64 -13.74
CA ALA A 49 -0.94 1.38 -13.13
C ALA A 49 0.03 0.66 -14.07
N TYR A 50 -0.49 -0.17 -14.96
CA TYR A 50 0.31 -0.95 -15.91
C TYR A 50 0.16 -0.48 -17.36
N ASN A 51 -0.40 0.72 -17.58
CA ASN A 51 -0.62 1.29 -18.91
C ASN A 51 -1.30 0.32 -19.89
N GLY A 52 -2.27 -0.46 -19.40
CA GLY A 52 -3.00 -1.45 -20.20
C GLY A 52 -2.24 -2.73 -20.56
N ASP A 53 -1.05 -3.00 -19.98
CA ASP A 53 -0.33 -4.27 -20.16
C ASP A 53 -1.06 -5.42 -19.45
N LEU A 54 -1.99 -6.05 -20.18
CA LEU A 54 -2.83 -7.14 -19.67
C LEU A 54 -2.04 -8.36 -19.20
N GLU A 55 -0.93 -8.70 -19.86
CA GLU A 55 -0.10 -9.84 -19.47
C GLU A 55 0.60 -9.57 -18.14
N ARG A 56 1.12 -8.36 -17.94
CA ARG A 56 1.69 -7.96 -16.65
C ARG A 56 0.64 -7.88 -15.55
N ILE A 57 -0.52 -7.31 -15.83
CA ILE A 57 -1.65 -7.26 -14.88
C ILE A 57 -2.04 -8.68 -14.46
N LYS A 58 -2.23 -9.59 -15.41
CA LYS A 58 -2.61 -10.99 -15.15
C LYS A 58 -1.61 -11.70 -14.24
N ARG A 59 -0.31 -11.59 -14.55
CA ARG A 59 0.74 -12.19 -13.71
C ARG A 59 0.74 -11.60 -12.30
N ASN A 60 0.74 -10.28 -12.20
CA ASN A 60 0.88 -9.60 -10.91
C ASN A 60 -0.35 -9.78 -10.00
N MET A 61 -1.56 -9.76 -10.56
CA MET A 61 -2.79 -10.05 -9.80
C MET A 61 -2.82 -11.50 -9.33
N LYS A 62 -2.44 -12.45 -10.19
CA LYS A 62 -2.34 -13.87 -9.82
C LYS A 62 -1.35 -14.07 -8.67
N ASP A 63 -0.18 -13.45 -8.75
CA ASP A 63 0.85 -13.54 -7.70
C ASP A 63 0.36 -12.90 -6.40
N LEU A 64 -0.31 -11.74 -6.47
CA LEU A 64 -0.90 -11.09 -5.31
C LEU A 64 -1.98 -11.96 -4.63
N PHE A 65 -2.91 -12.52 -5.40
CA PHE A 65 -3.97 -13.39 -4.87
C PHE A 65 -3.47 -14.73 -4.35
N ASN A 66 -2.46 -15.31 -4.98
CA ASN A 66 -1.78 -16.48 -4.46
C ASN A 66 -1.04 -16.18 -3.15
N HIS A 67 -0.33 -15.05 -3.08
CA HIS A 67 0.38 -14.63 -1.87
C HIS A 67 -0.59 -14.45 -0.68
N ARG A 68 -1.75 -13.84 -0.94
CA ARG A 68 -2.83 -13.69 0.06
C ARG A 68 -3.29 -15.02 0.64
N ARG A 69 -3.59 -15.98 -0.23
CA ARG A 69 -4.02 -17.34 0.16
C ARG A 69 -2.91 -18.08 0.89
N ALA A 70 -1.68 -18.01 0.39
CA ALA A 70 -0.53 -18.72 0.94
C ALA A 70 -0.20 -18.27 2.38
N LEU A 71 -0.37 -16.98 2.68
CA LEU A 71 -0.17 -16.44 4.04
C LEU A 71 -1.46 -16.34 4.86
N GLY A 72 -2.62 -16.67 4.27
CA GLY A 72 -3.92 -16.76 4.95
C GLY A 72 -4.54 -15.43 5.39
N TYR A 73 -4.05 -14.28 4.93
CA TYR A 73 -4.60 -12.97 5.33
C TYR A 73 -5.81 -12.52 4.50
N ASP A 74 -6.16 -13.26 3.46
CA ASP A 74 -7.44 -13.12 2.76
C ASP A 74 -8.64 -13.41 3.67
N ASN A 75 -8.48 -14.31 4.64
CA ASN A 75 -9.54 -14.75 5.57
C ASN A 75 -9.47 -14.06 6.95
N ILE A 76 -8.73 -12.95 7.04
CA ILE A 76 -8.54 -12.20 8.29
C ILE A 76 -9.23 -10.85 8.19
N GLU A 77 -9.95 -10.48 9.24
CA GLU A 77 -10.59 -9.18 9.39
C GLU A 77 -9.54 -8.06 9.35
N THR A 78 -9.87 -6.94 8.70
CA THR A 78 -8.89 -5.87 8.40
C THR A 78 -8.20 -5.31 9.66
N ASP A 79 -8.94 -5.17 10.76
CA ASP A 79 -8.46 -4.69 12.05
C ASP A 79 -7.55 -5.69 12.79
N LEU A 80 -7.59 -6.97 12.38
CA LEU A 80 -6.78 -8.05 12.94
C LEU A 80 -5.55 -8.39 12.08
N LEU A 81 -5.39 -7.79 10.90
CA LEU A 81 -4.24 -8.03 10.01
C LEU A 81 -2.89 -7.77 10.70
N GLN A 82 -2.83 -6.84 11.64
CA GLN A 82 -1.59 -6.51 12.35
C GLN A 82 -1.21 -7.56 13.40
N THR A 83 -2.18 -8.18 14.07
CA THR A 83 -1.96 -8.94 15.31
C THR A 83 -2.24 -10.43 15.19
N LYS A 84 -3.07 -10.86 14.24
CA LYS A 84 -3.51 -12.25 14.09
C LYS A 84 -2.49 -13.14 13.39
N LEU A 85 -1.67 -12.56 12.50
CA LEU A 85 -0.57 -13.28 11.85
C LEU A 85 0.74 -13.11 12.63
N GLU A 86 1.48 -14.21 12.78
CA GLU A 86 2.79 -14.17 13.45
C GLU A 86 3.76 -13.22 12.72
N ILE A 87 3.73 -13.23 11.39
CA ILE A 87 4.58 -12.41 10.51
C ILE A 87 4.44 -10.92 10.85
N THR A 88 3.20 -10.42 10.85
CA THR A 88 2.90 -9.02 11.10
C THR A 88 3.01 -8.67 12.57
N LYS A 89 2.65 -9.59 13.46
CA LYS A 89 2.79 -9.40 14.90
C LYS A 89 4.26 -9.12 15.25
N LYS A 90 5.17 -10.01 14.84
CA LYS A 90 6.62 -9.85 15.09
C LYS A 90 7.20 -8.60 14.44
N THR A 91 6.73 -8.24 13.24
CA THR A 91 7.24 -7.07 12.51
C THR A 91 6.71 -5.76 13.10
N PHE A 92 5.39 -5.62 13.22
CA PHE A 92 4.76 -4.37 13.61
C PHE A 92 4.79 -4.11 15.11
N GLU A 93 4.76 -5.12 15.99
CA GLU A 93 4.97 -4.87 17.44
C GLU A 93 6.38 -4.31 17.72
N ARG A 94 7.36 -4.63 16.86
CA ARG A 94 8.73 -4.16 17.01
C ARG A 94 8.97 -2.79 16.39
N PHE A 95 8.46 -2.56 15.19
CA PHE A 95 8.83 -1.39 14.39
C PHE A 95 7.73 -0.37 14.17
N CYS A 96 6.45 -0.70 14.45
CA CYS A 96 5.33 0.18 14.13
C CYS A 96 4.57 0.61 15.38
N ILE A 97 4.48 1.92 15.62
CA ILE A 97 3.66 2.47 16.71
C ILE A 97 2.20 2.60 16.28
N SER A 98 1.96 2.87 15.00
CA SER A 98 0.63 3.13 14.48
C SER A 98 -0.10 1.83 14.14
N LYS A 99 -1.43 1.83 14.26
CA LYS A 99 -2.24 0.71 13.79
C LYS A 99 -2.36 0.75 12.27
N ILE A 100 -2.05 -0.35 11.58
CA ILE A 100 -2.03 -0.35 10.09
C ILE A 100 -3.44 -0.17 9.48
N ALA A 101 -4.48 -0.60 10.20
CA ALA A 101 -5.87 -0.48 9.75
C ALA A 101 -6.55 0.82 10.22
N LEU A 102 -5.88 1.64 11.03
CA LEU A 102 -6.45 2.90 11.52
C LEU A 102 -6.16 4.01 10.51
N TYR A 103 -7.21 4.54 9.91
CA TYR A 103 -7.13 5.64 8.96
C TYR A 103 -8.16 6.73 9.25
N ARG A 104 -7.90 7.93 8.73
CA ARG A 104 -8.89 9.00 8.64
C ARG A 104 -9.40 9.11 7.22
N LYS A 105 -10.69 9.37 7.04
CA LYS A 105 -11.29 9.60 5.72
C LYS A 105 -11.65 11.07 5.54
N MET A 106 -11.17 11.68 4.47
CA MET A 106 -11.52 13.05 4.08
C MET A 106 -11.56 13.15 2.55
N ASN A 107 -12.62 13.72 1.96
CA ASN A 107 -12.76 13.87 0.49
C ASN A 107 -12.53 12.58 -0.32
N ASN A 108 -13.01 11.44 0.20
CA ASN A 108 -12.79 10.11 -0.36
C ASN A 108 -11.30 9.69 -0.45
N VAL A 109 -10.47 10.25 0.42
CA VAL A 109 -9.08 9.88 0.63
C VAL A 109 -8.94 9.21 1.99
N CYS A 110 -8.38 8.00 1.99
CA CYS A 110 -8.04 7.24 3.19
C CYS A 110 -6.59 7.56 3.60
N VAL A 111 -6.43 8.28 4.71
CA VAL A 111 -5.15 8.75 5.21
C VAL A 111 -4.68 7.86 6.35
N PHE A 112 -3.56 7.17 6.13
CA PHE A 112 -2.89 6.34 7.11
C PHE A 112 -1.66 7.05 7.66
N PHE A 113 -1.45 6.97 8.97
CA PHE A 113 -0.21 7.39 9.60
C PHE A 113 0.60 6.15 9.93
N GLN A 114 1.84 6.09 9.46
CA GLN A 114 2.78 5.02 9.73
C GLN A 114 3.98 5.63 10.42
N ARG A 115 4.07 5.46 11.73
CA ARG A 115 5.28 5.85 12.48
C ARG A 115 6.13 4.63 12.73
N MET A 116 7.36 4.70 12.21
CA MET A 116 8.36 3.68 12.44
C MET A 116 9.30 4.09 13.55
N VAL A 117 9.47 3.24 14.56
CA VAL A 117 10.40 3.48 15.67
C VAL A 117 11.50 2.45 15.66
N THR A 118 12.63 2.89 15.12
CA THR A 118 13.93 2.26 15.27
C THR A 118 15.00 3.33 15.03
N ASN A 119 16.05 3.32 15.84
CA ASN A 119 17.18 4.23 15.66
C ASN A 119 18.11 3.78 14.53
N ASP A 120 18.03 2.52 14.11
CA ASP A 120 18.94 1.90 13.14
C ASP A 120 18.18 0.93 12.24
N ILE A 121 18.08 1.26 10.94
CA ILE A 121 17.43 0.39 9.94
C ILE A 121 18.10 -0.99 9.90
N ASP A 122 19.40 -1.09 10.18
CA ASP A 122 20.09 -2.39 10.20
C ASP A 122 19.54 -3.30 11.31
N GLU A 123 18.96 -2.75 12.38
CA GLU A 123 18.31 -3.51 13.45
C GLU A 123 17.19 -4.40 12.88
N ILE A 124 16.41 -3.89 11.93
CA ILE A 124 15.30 -4.62 11.29
C ILE A 124 15.77 -5.98 10.79
N THR A 125 16.90 -5.98 10.08
CA THR A 125 17.46 -7.17 9.45
C THR A 125 18.12 -8.12 10.43
N ARG A 126 18.43 -7.67 11.66
CA ARG A 126 19.07 -8.48 12.71
C ARG A 126 18.07 -9.19 13.60
N VAL A 127 16.87 -8.63 13.79
CA VAL A 127 15.92 -9.11 14.83
C VAL A 127 14.65 -9.71 14.25
N VAL A 128 14.28 -9.39 13.00
CA VAL A 128 13.14 -10.00 12.30
C VAL A 128 13.63 -10.59 10.97
N PRO A 129 13.20 -11.82 10.60
CA PRO A 129 13.53 -12.37 9.30
C PRO A 129 13.14 -11.41 8.17
N LEU A 130 14.03 -11.19 7.21
CA LEU A 130 13.76 -10.29 6.10
C LEU A 130 12.45 -10.63 5.38
N SER A 131 12.15 -11.92 5.20
CA SER A 131 10.88 -12.38 4.62
C SER A 131 9.67 -11.86 5.39
N TYR A 132 9.71 -11.87 6.73
CA TYR A 132 8.61 -11.39 7.55
C TYR A 132 8.35 -9.91 7.31
N VAL A 133 9.41 -9.14 7.14
CA VAL A 133 9.29 -7.70 6.88
C VAL A 133 8.68 -7.46 5.50
N LEU A 134 9.17 -8.15 4.46
CA LEU A 134 8.64 -8.03 3.09
C LEU A 134 7.16 -8.44 3.02
N HIS A 135 6.79 -9.57 3.61
CA HIS A 135 5.39 -10.02 3.69
C HIS A 135 4.52 -9.06 4.50
N SER A 136 5.05 -8.45 5.56
CA SER A 136 4.31 -7.43 6.32
C SER A 136 3.94 -6.23 5.46
N TYR A 137 4.79 -5.82 4.51
CA TYR A 137 4.44 -4.75 3.56
C TYR A 137 3.27 -5.12 2.64
N PHE A 138 3.21 -6.36 2.15
CA PHE A 138 2.04 -6.84 1.39
C PHE A 138 0.76 -6.77 2.24
N ILE A 139 0.84 -7.12 3.52
CA ILE A 139 -0.31 -7.13 4.44
C ILE A 139 -0.72 -5.71 4.85
N MET A 140 0.22 -4.79 4.99
CA MET A 140 -0.08 -3.36 5.17
C MET A 140 -0.82 -2.80 3.96
N GLN A 141 -0.35 -3.12 2.75
CA GLN A 141 -1.01 -2.67 1.52
C GLN A 141 -2.39 -3.32 1.32
N GLU A 142 -2.61 -4.53 1.83
CA GLU A 142 -3.94 -5.12 1.92
C GLU A 142 -4.90 -4.24 2.75
N ALA A 143 -4.46 -3.78 3.93
CA ALA A 143 -5.29 -2.91 4.77
C ALA A 143 -5.64 -1.59 4.05
N PHE A 144 -4.67 -1.01 3.34
CA PHE A 144 -4.86 0.21 2.56
C PHE A 144 -5.86 0.01 1.43
N THR A 145 -5.70 -1.07 0.67
CA THR A 145 -6.58 -1.42 -0.45
C THR A 145 -8.00 -1.64 0.04
N ARG A 146 -8.20 -2.39 1.12
CA ARG A 146 -9.53 -2.63 1.70
C ARG A 146 -10.22 -1.36 2.13
N ALA A 147 -9.50 -0.43 2.77
CA ALA A 147 -10.06 0.87 3.13
C ALA A 147 -10.46 1.70 1.89
N GLN A 148 -9.66 1.64 0.82
CA GLN A 148 -9.98 2.31 -0.44
C GLN A 148 -11.26 1.73 -1.06
N LEU A 149 -11.36 0.39 -1.12
CA LEU A 149 -12.53 -0.31 -1.65
C LEU A 149 -13.81 -0.02 -0.83
N GLU A 150 -13.70 0.05 0.49
CA GLU A 150 -14.81 0.42 1.37
C GLU A 150 -15.27 1.86 1.11
N ALA A 151 -14.32 2.80 0.99
CA ALA A 151 -14.62 4.19 0.67
C ALA A 151 -15.33 4.31 -0.68
N GLU A 152 -14.86 3.60 -1.70
CA GLU A 152 -15.47 3.53 -3.03
C GLU A 152 -16.88 2.98 -3.01
N LYS A 153 -17.09 1.86 -2.32
CA LYS A 153 -18.41 1.25 -2.14
C LYS A 153 -19.37 2.21 -1.46
N SER A 154 -18.91 2.94 -0.43
CA SER A 154 -19.76 3.85 0.34
C SER A 154 -20.14 5.13 -0.41
N THR A 155 -19.31 5.58 -1.37
CA THR A 155 -19.48 6.87 -2.04
C THR A 155 -19.92 6.75 -3.50
N GLY A 156 -19.75 5.59 -4.13
CA GLY A 156 -19.94 5.40 -5.56
C GLY A 156 -18.95 6.21 -6.42
N LYS A 157 -17.84 6.68 -5.83
CA LYS A 157 -16.84 7.54 -6.46
C LYS A 157 -15.44 6.95 -6.27
N PRO A 158 -14.48 7.22 -7.16
CA PRO A 158 -13.09 6.79 -7.00
C PRO A 158 -12.52 7.31 -5.67
N ALA A 159 -11.81 6.45 -4.94
CA ALA A 159 -11.10 6.83 -3.71
C ALA A 159 -9.58 6.81 -3.92
N ALA A 160 -8.85 7.39 -2.98
CA ALA A 160 -7.39 7.33 -2.96
C ALA A 160 -6.87 6.96 -1.57
N VAL A 161 -5.65 6.46 -1.51
CA VAL A 161 -4.92 6.23 -0.28
C VAL A 161 -3.77 7.22 -0.19
N VAL A 162 -3.58 7.79 0.99
CA VAL A 162 -2.38 8.53 1.36
C VAL A 162 -1.78 7.86 2.58
N SER A 163 -0.50 7.52 2.50
CA SER A 163 0.27 7.03 3.64
C SER A 163 1.27 8.10 4.03
N ILE A 164 1.20 8.57 5.27
CA ILE A 164 2.15 9.50 5.87
C ILE A 164 3.13 8.66 6.67
N LEU A 165 4.38 8.63 6.22
CA LEU A 165 5.44 7.85 6.82
C LEU A 165 6.31 8.76 7.67
N ASP A 166 6.19 8.61 8.99
CA ASP A 166 7.02 9.30 9.97
C ASP A 166 8.29 8.49 10.22
N LEU A 167 9.41 9.03 9.71
CA LEU A 167 10.76 8.48 9.82
C LEU A 167 11.67 9.35 10.69
N SER A 168 11.11 10.25 11.52
CA SER A 168 11.91 11.24 12.26
C SER A 168 12.97 10.63 13.19
N GLU A 169 12.76 9.38 13.63
CA GLU A 169 13.68 8.66 14.53
C GLU A 169 14.66 7.74 13.78
N ILE A 170 14.55 7.63 12.46
CA ILE A 170 15.40 6.73 11.68
C ILE A 170 16.70 7.42 11.30
N ASN A 171 17.84 6.83 11.69
CA ASN A 171 19.13 7.24 11.19
C ASN A 171 19.31 6.85 9.71
N THR A 172 19.21 7.84 8.82
CA THR A 172 19.34 7.64 7.37
C THR A 172 20.78 7.54 6.88
N ALA A 173 21.80 7.71 7.74
CA ALA A 173 23.20 7.62 7.34
C ALA A 173 23.55 6.26 6.71
N ALA A 174 22.93 5.17 7.20
CA ALA A 174 23.09 3.83 6.63
C ALA A 174 22.60 3.72 5.17
N LEU A 175 21.69 4.59 4.74
CA LEU A 175 21.15 4.63 3.37
C LEU A 175 22.07 5.38 2.40
N LEU A 176 23.03 6.16 2.90
CA LEU A 176 23.97 6.92 2.06
C LEU A 176 24.91 6.00 1.28
N ASN A 177 25.26 4.84 1.84
CA ASN A 177 26.00 3.82 1.11
C ASN A 177 25.01 2.95 0.32
N PRO A 178 24.97 3.05 -1.03
CA PRO A 178 24.02 2.28 -1.83
C PRO A 178 24.24 0.76 -1.72
N LEU A 179 25.42 0.30 -1.30
CA LEU A 179 25.73 -1.12 -1.15
C LEU A 179 25.39 -1.68 0.23
N SER A 180 24.98 -0.84 1.20
CA SER A 180 24.61 -1.32 2.54
C SER A 180 23.40 -2.25 2.50
N VAL A 181 23.30 -3.12 3.51
CA VAL A 181 22.15 -4.03 3.66
C VAL A 181 20.85 -3.23 3.79
N SER A 182 20.86 -2.15 4.58
CA SER A 182 19.73 -1.21 4.70
C SER A 182 19.30 -0.60 3.36
N ALA A 183 20.25 -0.12 2.54
CA ALA A 183 19.91 0.46 1.24
C ALA A 183 19.35 -0.60 0.27
N GLN A 184 19.90 -1.81 0.26
CA GLN A 184 19.36 -2.92 -0.53
C GLN A 184 17.95 -3.30 -0.07
N PHE A 185 17.73 -3.33 1.25
CA PHE A 185 16.45 -3.61 1.87
C PHE A 185 15.37 -2.58 1.50
N VAL A 186 15.67 -1.28 1.63
CA VAL A 186 14.73 -0.23 1.21
C VAL A 186 14.39 -0.33 -0.27
N ARG A 187 15.36 -0.67 -1.14
CA ARG A 187 15.10 -0.90 -2.57
C ARG A 187 14.17 -2.08 -2.82
N LEU A 188 14.26 -3.15 -2.04
CA LEU A 188 13.33 -4.29 -2.15
C LEU A 188 11.90 -3.87 -1.77
N ILE A 189 11.72 -3.07 -0.73
CA ILE A 189 10.39 -2.53 -0.35
C ILE A 189 9.84 -1.66 -1.47
N VAL A 190 10.64 -0.72 -1.97
CA VAL A 190 10.24 0.16 -3.09
C VAL A 190 9.87 -0.67 -4.32
N LYS A 191 10.62 -1.74 -4.61
CA LYS A 191 10.30 -2.66 -5.71
C LYS A 191 8.96 -3.36 -5.50
N ILE A 192 8.67 -3.88 -4.30
CA ILE A 192 7.36 -4.49 -3.99
C ILE A 192 6.24 -3.48 -4.24
N TRP A 193 6.39 -2.24 -3.79
CA TRP A 193 5.40 -1.20 -4.03
C TRP A 193 5.23 -0.89 -5.52
N ALA A 194 6.34 -0.75 -6.25
CA ALA A 194 6.35 -0.46 -7.67
C ALA A 194 5.85 -1.62 -8.56
N ASP A 195 5.89 -2.85 -8.07
CA ASP A 195 5.45 -4.02 -8.83
C ASP A 195 4.04 -4.49 -8.49
N TYR A 196 3.49 -4.18 -7.31
CA TYR A 196 2.20 -4.73 -6.88
C TYR A 196 1.18 -3.71 -6.39
N PHE A 197 1.59 -2.49 -6.06
CA PHE A 197 0.75 -1.52 -5.35
C PHE A 197 0.75 -0.13 -6.00
N VAL A 198 1.24 0.00 -7.23
CA VAL A 198 1.25 1.26 -7.99
C VAL A 198 -0.16 1.82 -8.18
N GLU A 199 -1.17 0.95 -8.19
CA GLU A 199 -2.58 1.30 -8.31
C GLU A 199 -3.16 1.94 -7.04
N VAL A 200 -2.67 1.55 -5.87
CA VAL A 200 -3.10 2.09 -4.57
C VAL A 200 -2.33 3.37 -4.24
N VAL A 201 -1.06 3.40 -4.66
CA VAL A 201 -0.06 4.26 -4.05
C VAL A 201 0.25 5.49 -4.91
N LYS A 202 -0.38 6.61 -4.55
CA LYS A 202 0.26 7.92 -4.69
C LYS A 202 0.98 8.22 -3.37
N ILE A 203 2.15 7.62 -3.13
CA ILE A 203 2.98 8.04 -1.99
C ILE A 203 3.30 9.52 -2.21
N PHE A 204 2.85 10.36 -1.30
CA PHE A 204 3.50 11.64 -1.09
C PHE A 204 4.82 11.32 -0.40
N GLN A 205 5.93 11.36 -1.14
CA GLN A 205 7.28 11.37 -0.58
C GLN A 205 7.57 12.75 0.03
N ASP A 206 6.63 13.31 0.79
CA ASP A 206 7.06 14.04 1.95
C ASP A 206 7.48 12.96 2.94
N ILE A 207 8.64 12.34 2.68
CA ILE A 207 9.49 11.97 3.80
C ILE A 207 9.68 13.32 4.48
N ILE A 208 8.85 13.58 5.49
CA ILE A 208 9.12 14.65 6.42
C ILE A 208 10.36 14.14 7.16
N ILE A 209 11.52 14.31 6.52
CA ILE A 209 12.79 14.45 7.20
C ILE A 209 12.57 15.76 7.96
N CYS A 210 12.00 15.66 9.16
CA CYS A 210 12.10 16.71 10.14
C CYS A 210 13.60 16.98 10.29
N TYR A 211 14.07 18.09 9.73
CA TYR A 211 15.35 18.67 10.11
C TYR A 211 15.32 19.12 11.57
#